data_AF-A0A1G0H9N6-F1
#
_entry.id   AF-A0A1G0H9N6-F1
#
_cell.length_a   1.000
_cell.length_b   1.000
_cell.length_c   1.000
_cell.angle_alpha   90.00
_cell.angle_beta   90.00
_cell.angle_gamma   90.00
#
_symmetry.space_group_name_H-M   'P 1'
#
loop_
_entity.id
_entity.type
_entity.pdbx_description
1 polymer ?
#
loop_
_entity_poly.entity_id
_entity_poly.type
_entity_poly.pdbx_seq_one_letter_code
_entity_poly.pdbx_strand_id
1 'polypeptide(L)'
;MPLLIGGVLGLLSVIMAAYVDHVLVLYLTGKPLSSVLVAIRYHQLYALAVSLIGLTLPWQMHNQVKSWLTRTAYLFSVGIILFSFSIYISAIFNILGIIRLAPVGGILLIVGWLCLIRAALFRINTL
;
A
#
# COMPACT_ATOMS: atom_id res chain seq x y z
N MET A 1 7.65 -6.49 -12.52
CA MET A 1 7.47 -6.84 -11.09
C MET A 1 6.37 -6.04 -10.39
N PRO A 2 6.28 -4.70 -10.51
CA PRO A 2 5.24 -3.94 -9.80
C PRO A 2 3.81 -4.41 -10.09
N LEU A 3 3.50 -4.79 -11.33
CA LEU A 3 2.18 -5.31 -11.69
C LEU A 3 1.81 -6.60 -10.93
N LEU A 4 2.76 -7.53 -10.79
CA LEU A 4 2.54 -8.77 -10.02
C LEU A 4 2.29 -8.45 -8.54
N ILE A 5 3.09 -7.54 -7.96
CA ILE A 5 2.95 -7.13 -6.56
C ILE A 5 1.59 -6.45 -6.34
N GLY A 6 1.20 -5.53 -7.22
CA GLY A 6 -0.09 -4.86 -7.18
C GLY A 6 -1.27 -5.83 -7.26
N GLY A 7 -1.19 -6.83 -8.15
CA GLY A 7 -2.21 -7.87 -8.26
C GLY A 7 -2.33 -8.72 -6.99
N VAL A 8 -1.20 -9.14 -6.40
CA VAL A 8 -1.19 -9.90 -5.14
C VAL A 8 -1.76 -9.09 -3.99
N LEU A 9 -1.32 -7.84 -3.83
CA LEU A 9 -1.83 -6.94 -2.79
C LEU A 9 -3.33 -6.65 -2.99
N GLY A 10 -3.76 -6.45 -4.24
CA GLY A 10 -5.17 -6.25 -4.57
C GLY A 10 -6.02 -7.44 -4.14
N LEU A 11 -5.61 -8.66 -4.48
CA LEU A 11 -6.27 -9.90 -4.07
C LEU A 11 -6.35 -10.01 -2.54
N LEU A 12 -5.23 -9.81 -1.84
CA LEU A 12 -5.20 -9.87 -0.37
C LEU A 12 -6.09 -8.80 0.27
N SER A 13 -6.19 -7.62 -0.33
CA SER A 13 -7.04 -6.54 0.17
C SER A 13 -8.53 -6.89 0.11
N VAL A 14 -8.97 -7.59 -0.94
CA VAL A 14 -10.35 -8.05 -1.09
C VAL A 14 -10.66 -9.16 -0.10
N ILE A 15 -9.75 -10.14 0.05
CA ILE A 15 -9.90 -11.21 1.05
C ILE A 15 -10.06 -10.62 2.45
N MET A 16 -9.19 -9.67 2.81
CA MET A 16 -9.23 -9.05 4.13
C MET A 16 -10.48 -8.19 4.34
N ALA A 17 -10.91 -7.43 3.32
CA ALA A 17 -12.15 -6.65 3.40
C ALA A 17 -13.36 -7.55 3.63
N ALA A 18 -13.51 -8.63 2.86
CA ALA A 18 -14.60 -9.59 3.01
C ALA A 18 -14.57 -10.27 4.39
N TYR A 19 -13.39 -10.65 4.88
CA TYR A 19 -13.24 -11.21 6.23
C TYR A 19 -13.69 -10.23 7.31
N VAL A 20 -13.35 -8.95 7.18
CA VAL A 20 -13.74 -7.93 8.16
C VAL A 20 -15.24 -7.69 8.14
N ASP A 21 -15.83 -7.49 6.96
CA ASP A 21 -17.24 -7.13 6.83
C ASP A 21 -18.19 -8.28 7.21
N HIS A 22 -17.80 -9.54 7.01
CA HIS A 22 -18.64 -10.69 7.32
C HIS A 22 -18.35 -11.35 8.67
N VAL A 23 -17.11 -11.27 9.16
CA VAL A 23 -16.69 -12.01 10.36
C VAL A 23 -16.21 -11.06 11.45
N LEU A 24 -15.17 -10.24 11.17
CA LEU A 24 -14.46 -9.54 12.23
C LEU A 24 -15.30 -8.43 12.91
N VAL A 25 -16.23 -7.80 12.18
CA VAL A 25 -17.17 -6.81 12.72
C VAL A 25 -18.06 -7.37 13.84
N LEU A 26 -18.29 -8.68 13.89
CA LEU A 26 -19.08 -9.32 14.94
C LEU A 26 -18.33 -9.39 16.28
N TYR A 27 -17.00 -9.27 16.26
CA TYR A 27 -16.13 -9.42 17.42
C TYR A 27 -15.45 -8.11 17.85
N LEU A 28 -15.38 -7.10 16.96
CA LEU A 28 -14.73 -5.82 17.23
C LEU A 28 -15.74 -4.67 17.27
N THR A 29 -15.65 -3.80 18.27
CA THR A 29 -16.45 -2.58 18.37
C THR A 29 -15.59 -1.36 18.69
N GLY A 30 -16.05 -0.17 18.28
CA GLY A 30 -15.36 1.10 18.57
C GLY A 30 -14.02 1.27 17.85
N LYS A 31 -12.99 1.65 18.60
CA LYS A 31 -11.69 2.09 18.06
C LYS A 31 -10.93 1.01 17.26
N PRO A 32 -10.84 -0.27 17.70
CA PRO A 32 -10.22 -1.33 16.91
C PRO A 32 -10.84 -1.50 15.52
N LEU A 33 -12.18 -1.53 15.43
CA LEU A 33 -12.88 -1.68 14.15
C LEU A 33 -12.59 -0.50 13.21
N SER A 34 -12.67 0.74 13.72
CA SER A 34 -12.37 1.93 12.91
C SER A 34 -10.94 1.91 12.33
N SER A 35 -9.98 1.37 13.08
CA SER A 35 -8.58 1.29 12.66
C SER A 35 -8.39 0.24 11.56
N VAL A 36 -9.08 -0.91 11.67
CA VAL A 36 -9.08 -1.95 10.62
C VAL A 36 -9.69 -1.43 9.32
N LEU A 37 -10.79 -0.68 9.38
CA LEU A 37 -11.40 -0.08 8.20
C LEU A 37 -10.45 0.93 7.51
N VAL A 38 -9.68 1.70 8.29
CA VAL A 38 -8.63 2.57 7.73
C VAL A 38 -7.53 1.74 7.05
N ALA A 39 -7.09 0.65 7.68
CA ALA A 39 -6.08 -0.25 7.12
C ALA A 39 -6.54 -0.87 5.78
N ILE A 40 -7.82 -1.27 5.65
CA ILE A 40 -8.41 -1.78 4.41
C ILE A 40 -8.37 -0.74 3.30
N ARG A 41 -8.83 0.49 3.59
CA ARG A 41 -8.83 1.58 2.61
C ARG A 41 -7.43 1.86 2.07
N TYR A 42 -6.43 1.89 2.96
CA TYR A 42 -5.04 2.08 2.56
C TYR A 42 -4.53 0.87 1.75
N HIS A 43 -4.82 -0.36 2.17
CA HIS A 43 -4.41 -1.55 1.44
C HIS A 43 -4.94 -1.54 0.00
N GLN A 44 -6.23 -1.27 -0.18
CA GLN A 44 -6.89 -1.20 -1.50
C GLN A 44 -6.33 -0.07 -2.37
N LEU A 45 -6.26 1.14 -1.82
CA LEU A 45 -5.79 2.33 -2.56
C LEU A 45 -4.37 2.14 -3.09
N TYR A 46 -3.46 1.69 -2.23
CA TYR A 46 -2.06 1.55 -2.62
C TYR A 46 -1.79 0.28 -3.43
N ALA A 47 -2.60 -0.78 -3.31
CA ALA A 47 -2.56 -1.91 -4.24
C ALA A 47 -2.94 -1.47 -5.67
N LEU A 48 -3.98 -0.65 -5.80
CA LEU A 48 -4.35 -0.03 -7.08
C LEU A 48 -3.24 0.88 -7.60
N ALA A 49 -2.66 1.74 -6.75
CA ALA A 49 -1.56 2.61 -7.15
C ALA A 49 -0.34 1.82 -7.67
N VAL A 50 0.05 0.74 -6.99
CA VAL A 50 1.14 -0.14 -7.42
C VAL A 50 0.81 -0.83 -8.75
N SER A 51 -0.44 -1.28 -8.93
CA SER A 51 -0.91 -1.88 -10.18
C SER A 51 -0.83 -0.89 -11.35
N LEU A 52 -1.29 0.34 -11.15
CA LEU A 52 -1.23 1.43 -12.14
C LEU A 52 0.22 1.78 -12.52
N ILE A 53 1.13 1.82 -11.55
CA ILE A 53 2.56 1.99 -11.84
C ILE A 53 3.08 0.80 -12.67
N GLY A 54 2.68 -0.42 -12.33
CA GLY A 54 3.02 -1.62 -13.09
C GLY A 54 2.58 -1.58 -14.55
N LEU A 55 1.37 -1.06 -14.82
CA LEU A 55 0.82 -0.91 -16.17
C LEU A 55 1.51 0.19 -16.99
N THR A 56 2.08 1.20 -16.34
CA THR A 56 2.67 2.39 -16.99
C THR A 56 4.18 2.33 -17.20
N LEU A 57 4.80 1.15 -17.00
CA LEU A 57 6.24 0.90 -17.19
C LEU A 57 6.52 0.22 -18.55
N PRO A 58 6.53 0.96 -19.70
CA PRO A 58 6.92 0.39 -20.98
C PRO A 58 8.43 0.15 -21.06
N TRP A 59 8.82 -0.69 -22.02
CA TRP A 59 10.22 -1.05 -22.25
C TRP A 59 11.11 0.14 -22.66
N GLN A 60 10.56 1.12 -23.40
CA GLN A 60 11.30 2.26 -23.96
C GLN A 60 11.26 3.53 -23.08
N MET A 61 10.93 3.42 -21.79
CA MET A 61 10.86 4.59 -20.91
C MET A 61 12.26 5.09 -20.50
N HIS A 62 12.43 6.42 -20.42
CA HIS A 62 13.65 7.04 -19.90
C HIS A 62 14.07 6.43 -18.55
N ASN A 63 15.35 6.04 -18.44
CA ASN A 63 15.87 5.23 -17.33
C ASN A 63 15.60 5.85 -15.95
N GLN A 64 15.70 7.18 -15.83
CA GLN A 64 15.44 7.86 -14.55
C GLN A 64 13.96 7.82 -14.17
N VAL A 65 13.04 8.06 -15.12
CA VAL A 65 11.59 7.96 -14.87
C VAL A 65 11.24 6.54 -14.42
N LYS A 66 11.82 5.53 -15.09
CA LYS A 66 11.64 4.12 -14.75
C LYS A 66 12.14 3.79 -13.36
N SER A 67 13.32 4.28 -12.99
CA SER A 67 13.90 4.07 -11.66
C SER A 67 13.00 4.66 -10.57
N TRP A 68 12.53 5.90 -10.72
CA TRP A 68 11.70 6.55 -9.71
C TRP A 68 10.32 5.91 -9.57
N LEU A 69 9.65 5.58 -10.68
CA LEU A 69 8.38 4.84 -10.62
C LEU A 69 8.53 3.47 -9.95
N THR A 70 9.63 2.77 -10.24
CA THR A 70 9.92 1.48 -9.59
C THR A 70 10.12 1.65 -8.08
N ARG A 71 10.86 2.69 -7.64
CA ARG A 71 11.02 3.01 -6.22
C ARG A 71 9.69 3.36 -5.56
N THR A 72 8.84 4.15 -6.21
CA THR A 72 7.48 4.46 -5.73
C THR A 72 6.68 3.18 -5.48
N ALA A 73 6.66 2.26 -6.43
CA ALA A 73 5.92 1.00 -6.28
C ALA A 73 6.42 0.18 -5.08
N TYR A 74 7.73 0.09 -4.88
CA TYR A 74 8.30 -0.62 -3.72
C TYR A 74 7.99 0.08 -2.40
N LEU A 75 8.10 1.41 -2.33
CA LEU A 75 7.76 2.17 -1.13
C LEU A 75 6.29 2.03 -0.76
N PHE A 76 5.38 2.07 -1.73
CA PHE A 76 3.97 1.79 -1.50
C PHE A 76 3.73 0.37 -1.01
N SER A 77 4.38 -0.62 -1.63
CA SER A 77 4.23 -2.03 -1.26
C SER A 77 4.70 -2.29 0.18
N VAL A 78 5.90 -1.84 0.54
CA VAL A 78 6.44 -1.99 1.91
C VAL A 78 5.63 -1.16 2.90
N GLY A 79 5.20 0.05 2.50
CA GLY A 79 4.34 0.91 3.29
C GLY A 79 3.01 0.25 3.67
N ILE A 80 2.34 -0.43 2.71
CA ILE A 80 1.13 -1.22 2.98
C ILE A 80 1.40 -2.34 3.98
N ILE A 81 2.49 -3.09 3.82
CA ILE A 81 2.82 -4.21 4.71
C ILE A 81 3.01 -3.70 6.14
N LEU A 82 3.79 -2.64 6.34
CA LEU A 82 4.02 -2.10 7.68
C LEU A 82 2.78 -1.40 8.25
N PHE A 83 2.00 -0.70 7.42
CA PHE A 83 0.81 0.04 7.85
C PHE A 83 -0.39 -0.87 8.08
N SER A 84 -0.90 -1.50 7.01
CA SER A 84 -2.15 -2.24 7.05
C SER A 84 -2.01 -3.59 7.76
N PHE A 85 -0.95 -4.36 7.47
CA PHE A 85 -0.83 -5.71 8.05
C PHE A 85 -0.50 -5.66 9.55
N SER A 86 0.20 -4.64 10.04
CA SER A 86 0.37 -4.49 11.50
C SER A 86 -0.96 -4.25 12.22
N ILE A 87 -1.86 -3.46 11.64
CA ILE A 87 -3.20 -3.24 12.18
C ILE A 87 -4.04 -4.52 12.10
N TYR A 88 -4.00 -5.26 10.98
CA TYR A 88 -4.69 -6.54 10.84
C TYR A 88 -4.22 -7.56 11.88
N ILE A 89 -2.90 -7.73 12.03
CA ILE A 89 -2.32 -8.66 12.99
C ILE A 89 -2.73 -8.27 14.41
N SER A 90 -2.66 -6.98 14.75
CA SER A 90 -3.09 -6.52 16.07
C SER A 90 -4.57 -6.77 16.33
N ALA A 91 -5.43 -6.60 15.32
CA ALA A 91 -6.88 -6.76 15.47
C ALA A 91 -7.31 -8.24 15.57
N ILE A 92 -6.63 -9.13 14.85
CA ILE A 92 -6.95 -10.57 14.83
C ILE A 92 -6.32 -11.29 16.03
N PHE A 93 -5.06 -11.02 16.32
CA PHE A 93 -4.28 -11.76 17.34
C PHE A 93 -4.15 -11.02 18.68
N ASN A 94 -4.74 -9.82 18.80
CA ASN A 94 -4.66 -8.97 19.99
C ASN A 94 -3.22 -8.60 20.41
N ILE A 95 -2.29 -8.48 19.44
CA ILE A 95 -0.88 -8.14 19.67
C ILE A 95 -0.68 -6.63 19.52
N LEU A 96 -0.97 -5.85 20.57
CA LEU A 96 -0.96 -4.38 20.53
C LEU A 96 0.40 -3.76 20.14
N GLY A 97 1.50 -4.42 20.49
CA GLY A 97 2.86 -3.90 20.27
C GLY A 97 3.23 -3.70 18.80
N ILE A 98 2.58 -4.43 17.87
CA ILE A 98 2.90 -4.41 16.45
C ILE A 98 2.36 -3.17 15.72
N ILE A 99 1.32 -2.51 16.27
CA ILE A 99 0.76 -1.25 15.72
C ILE A 99 1.81 -0.14 15.62
N ARG A 100 2.88 -0.21 16.42
CA ARG A 100 4.00 0.75 16.34
C ARG A 100 4.73 0.75 15.00
N LEU A 101 4.52 -0.27 14.16
CA LEU A 101 5.01 -0.30 12.78
C LEU A 101 4.17 0.56 11.84
N ALA A 102 2.91 0.86 12.17
CA ALA A 102 2.03 1.61 11.29
C ALA A 102 2.53 3.03 10.98
N PRO A 103 3.03 3.84 11.93
CA PRO A 103 3.64 5.13 11.61
C PRO A 103 4.81 5.03 10.61
N VAL A 104 5.65 3.99 10.72
CA VAL A 104 6.76 3.75 9.77
C VAL A 104 6.20 3.45 8.38
N GLY A 105 5.17 2.61 8.29
CA GLY A 105 4.46 2.36 7.04
C GLY A 105 3.90 3.64 6.43
N GLY A 106 3.24 4.48 7.23
CA GLY A 106 2.73 5.78 6.79
C GLY A 106 3.80 6.71 6.22
N ILE A 107 4.97 6.77 6.85
CA ILE A 107 6.12 7.54 6.35
C ILE A 107 6.58 7.00 4.98
N LEU A 108 6.66 5.68 4.80
CA LEU A 108 7.03 5.10 3.51
C LEU A 108 6.01 5.43 2.41
N LEU A 109 4.71 5.46 2.74
CA LEU A 109 3.67 5.88 1.80
C LEU A 109 3.85 7.36 1.40
N ILE A 110 4.15 8.25 2.36
CA ILE A 110 4.46 9.65 2.08
C ILE A 110 5.69 9.77 1.16
N VAL A 111 6.79 9.09 1.48
CA VAL A 111 8.02 9.11 0.66
C VAL A 111 7.78 8.51 -0.72
N GLY A 112 6.88 7.52 -0.84
CA GLY A 112 6.45 6.97 -2.13
C GLY A 112 5.81 8.02 -3.03
N TRP A 113 4.93 8.87 -2.49
CA TRP A 113 4.36 10.00 -3.22
C TRP A 113 5.41 11.03 -3.64
N LEU A 114 6.39 11.33 -2.77
CA LEU A 114 7.52 12.20 -3.13
C LEU A 114 8.34 11.63 -4.29
N CYS A 115 8.57 10.32 -4.31
CA CYS A 115 9.22 9.65 -5.43
C CYS A 115 8.40 9.72 -6.72
N LEU A 116 7.07 9.64 -6.62
CA LEU A 116 6.18 9.74 -7.78
C LEU A 116 6.24 11.15 -8.39
N ILE A 117 6.22 12.19 -7.55
CA ILE A 117 6.42 13.58 -7.96
C ILE A 117 7.78 13.72 -8.65
N ARG A 118 8.84 13.13 -8.09
CA ARG A 118 10.18 13.17 -8.68
C ARG A 118 10.23 12.49 -10.06
N ALA A 119 9.52 11.37 -10.23
CA ALA A 119 9.39 10.71 -11.52
C ALA A 119 8.70 11.60 -12.56
N ALA A 120 7.64 12.31 -12.17
CA ALA A 120 6.91 13.24 -13.03
C ALA A 120 7.80 14.40 -13.49
N LEU A 121 8.58 15.01 -12.57
CA LEU A 121 9.52 16.07 -12.90
C LEU A 121 10.58 15.61 -13.93
N PHE A 122 11.09 14.39 -13.79
CA PHE A 122 11.99 13.83 -14.80
C PHE A 122 11.31 13.61 -16.13
N ARG A 123 10.05 13.14 -16.14
CA ARG A 123 9.30 12.91 -17.38
C ARG A 123 9.09 14.22 -18.15
N ILE A 124 8.73 15.31 -17.47
CA ILE A 124 8.53 16.63 -18.08
C ILE A 124 9.83 17.14 -18.74
N ASN A 125 10.98 16.98 -18.07
CA ASN A 125 12.26 17.45 -18.60
C ASN A 125 12.83 16.60 -19.75
N THR A 126 12.22 15.46 -20.05
CA THR A 126 12.67 14.52 -21.10
C THR A 126 11.75 14.50 -22.34
N LEU A 127 10.67 15.28 -22.31
CA LEU A 127 9.79 15.54 -23.46
C LEU A 127 10.32 16.76 -24.23
#